data_AF-A0A7S3CQB0-F1
#
_entry.id   AF-A0A7S3CQB0-F1
#
_cell.length_a   1.000
_cell.length_b   1.000
_cell.length_c   1.000
_cell.angle_alpha   90.00
_cell.angle_beta   90.00
_cell.angle_gamma   90.00
#
_symmetry.space_group_name_H-M   'P 1'
#
loop_
_entity.id
_entity.type
_entity.pdbx_description
1 polymer ?
#
loop_
_entity_poly.entity_id
_entity_poly.type
_entity_poly.pdbx_seq_one_letter_code
_entity_poly.pdbx_strand_id
1 'polypeptide(L)'
;MKKLRHDLKFLDLNGSEGQQKFLEYQKMVLMRARKPYYQSYSKTCMLNFEGRVTSSSKKNIQIEYKSRLDNKIRVVLQHGAQGSRHSSDIPTLNGKIYSLDFTYPFTPLQ
;
A
#
# COMPACT_ATOMS: atom_id res chain seq x y z
N MET A 1 17.99 -5.69 17.39
CA MET A 1 17.18 -5.92 16.18
C MET A 1 16.61 -7.35 16.14
N LYS A 2 15.38 -7.58 16.63
CA LYS A 2 14.75 -8.93 16.66
C LYS A 2 13.27 -8.87 16.24
N LYS A 3 12.95 -8.43 15.01
CA LYS A 3 11.54 -8.35 14.55
C LYS A 3 11.26 -8.91 13.14
N LEU A 4 12.24 -9.56 12.51
CA LEU A 4 12.08 -10.27 11.23
C LEU A 4 11.77 -11.77 11.39
N ARG A 5 11.86 -12.32 12.61
CA ARG A 5 11.70 -13.76 12.86
C ARG A 5 10.24 -14.24 12.92
N HIS A 6 9.26 -13.34 12.95
CA HIS A 6 7.86 -13.75 13.11
C HIS A 6 7.23 -14.24 11.80
N ASP A 7 7.67 -13.72 10.65
CA ASP A 7 7.05 -14.06 9.36
C ASP A 7 7.68 -15.32 8.72
N LEU A 8 8.85 -15.75 9.21
CA LEU A 8 9.57 -16.94 8.75
C LEU A 8 9.15 -18.24 9.43
N LYS A 9 8.23 -18.19 10.41
CA LYS A 9 7.82 -19.39 11.18
C LYS A 9 6.99 -20.40 10.38
N PHE A 10 6.57 -20.07 9.16
CA PHE A 10 5.72 -20.91 8.31
C PHE A 10 6.49 -21.72 7.26
N LEU A 11 7.82 -21.55 7.18
CA LEU A 11 8.65 -22.32 6.26
C LEU A 11 9.35 -23.41 7.08
N ASP A 12 9.02 -24.67 6.83
CA ASP A 12 9.81 -25.79 7.31
C ASP A 12 11.12 -25.82 6.50
N LEU A 13 12.19 -25.29 7.09
CA LEU A 13 13.48 -25.06 6.43
C LEU A 13 14.36 -26.33 6.39
N ASN A 14 13.85 -27.47 6.87
CA ASN A 14 14.62 -28.70 7.03
C ASN A 14 14.70 -29.57 5.76
N GLY A 15 14.02 -29.18 4.67
CA GLY A 15 14.07 -29.85 3.37
C GLY A 15 14.66 -28.97 2.26
N SER A 16 15.14 -29.59 1.17
CA SER A 16 15.65 -28.91 -0.02
C SER A 16 14.65 -27.91 -0.60
N GLU A 17 13.36 -28.22 -0.58
CA GLU A 17 12.28 -27.33 -0.99
C GLU A 17 12.11 -26.10 -0.08
N GLY A 18 12.29 -26.28 1.24
CA GLY A 18 12.21 -25.18 2.21
C GLY A 18 13.33 -24.16 2.04
N GLN A 19 14.54 -24.65 1.75
CA GLN A 19 15.70 -23.81 1.43
C GLN A 19 15.51 -23.06 0.10
N GLN A 20 14.94 -23.72 -0.91
CA GLN A 20 14.68 -23.11 -2.21
C GLN A 20 13.60 -22.02 -2.12
N LYS A 21 12.51 -22.27 -1.39
CA LYS A 21 11.50 -21.24 -1.09
C LYS A 21 12.10 -20.07 -0.32
N PHE A 22 12.96 -20.32 0.68
CA PHE A 22 13.63 -19.26 1.42
C PHE A 22 14.49 -18.36 0.52
N LEU A 23 15.25 -18.95 -0.41
CA LEU A 23 16.03 -18.20 -1.41
C LEU A 23 15.14 -17.38 -2.35
N GLU A 24 13.97 -17.89 -2.73
CA GLU A 24 12.99 -17.18 -3.54
C GLU A 24 12.36 -16.00 -2.77
N TYR A 25 11.98 -16.21 -1.50
CA TYR A 25 11.52 -15.14 -0.61
C TYR A 25 12.56 -14.04 -0.41
N GLN A 26 13.85 -14.38 -0.41
CA GLN A 26 14.90 -13.37 -0.37
C GLN A 26 14.91 -12.47 -1.61
N LYS A 27 14.44 -12.96 -2.77
CA LYS A 27 14.31 -12.16 -4.01
C LYS A 27 13.02 -11.32 -4.03
N MET A 28 12.04 -11.63 -3.19
CA MET A 28 10.76 -10.93 -3.17
C MET A 28 10.80 -9.60 -2.38
N VAL A 29 10.04 -8.64 -2.88
CA VAL A 29 9.76 -7.37 -2.21
C VAL A 29 8.47 -7.50 -1.41
N LEU A 30 8.59 -7.57 -0.08
CA LEU A 30 7.42 -7.61 0.80
C LEU A 30 6.86 -6.21 1.03
N MET A 31 5.60 -6.02 0.67
CA MET A 31 4.86 -4.78 0.82
C MET A 31 3.62 -5.02 1.69
N ARG A 32 3.09 -3.95 2.29
CA ARG A 32 1.88 -4.04 3.13
C ARG A 32 1.03 -2.79 3.01
N ALA A 33 -0.26 -2.91 3.34
CA ALA A 33 -1.11 -1.75 3.49
C ALA A 33 -0.62 -0.87 4.66
N ARG A 34 -0.51 0.43 4.41
CA ARG A 34 -0.19 1.42 5.44
C ARG A 34 -1.35 1.52 6.42
N LYS A 35 -1.02 1.51 7.71
CA LYS A 35 -2.02 1.68 8.77
C LYS A 35 -2.50 3.14 8.80
N PRO A 36 -3.81 3.38 8.82
CA PRO A 36 -4.33 4.73 9.07
C PRO A 36 -3.95 5.17 10.49
N TYR A 37 -3.81 6.48 10.67
CA TYR A 37 -3.65 7.07 11.99
C TYR A 37 -4.98 7.67 12.45
N TYR A 38 -5.19 7.70 13.76
CA TYR A 38 -6.37 8.34 14.33
C TYR A 38 -6.14 9.85 14.42
N GLN A 39 -7.05 10.62 13.84
CA GLN A 39 -7.08 12.07 13.96
C GLN A 39 -8.14 12.46 15.00
N SER A 40 -7.70 13.02 16.13
CA SER A 40 -8.56 13.31 17.28
C SER A 40 -9.62 14.37 16.99
N TYR A 41 -9.26 15.42 16.23
CA TYR A 41 -10.17 16.51 15.88
C TYR A 41 -11.40 16.03 15.09
N SER A 42 -11.19 15.23 14.05
CA SER A 42 -12.26 14.67 13.21
C SER A 42 -12.84 13.37 13.77
N LYS A 43 -12.23 12.80 14.82
CA LYS A 43 -12.54 11.48 15.40
C LYS A 43 -12.54 10.35 14.37
N THR A 44 -11.66 10.40 13.38
CA THR A 44 -11.58 9.42 12.27
C THR A 44 -10.19 8.80 12.13
N CYS A 45 -10.15 7.55 11.65
CA CYS A 45 -8.91 6.93 11.17
C CYS A 45 -8.70 7.29 9.71
N MET A 46 -7.60 7.97 9.37
CA MET A 46 -7.33 8.42 8.01
C MET A 46 -5.90 8.12 7.57
N LEU A 47 -5.71 8.15 6.26
CA LEU A 47 -4.40 8.19 5.61
C LEU A 47 -4.16 9.62 5.10
N ASN A 48 -2.91 10.06 5.09
CA ASN A 48 -2.55 11.34 4.49
C ASN A 48 -2.22 11.13 3.01
N PHE A 49 -3.09 11.61 2.13
CA PHE A 49 -2.97 11.50 0.68
C PHE A 49 -2.42 12.78 0.01
N GLU A 50 -1.91 13.75 0.78
CA GLU A 50 -1.33 15.00 0.26
C GLU A 50 -2.27 15.76 -0.71
N GLY A 51 -3.59 15.69 -0.43
CA GLY A 51 -4.63 16.33 -1.25
C GLY A 51 -5.05 15.56 -2.51
N ARG A 52 -4.40 14.45 -2.86
CA ARG A 52 -4.73 13.63 -4.05
C ARG A 52 -6.10 12.95 -3.94
N VAL A 53 -6.46 12.54 -2.72
CA VAL A 53 -7.73 11.87 -2.41
C VAL A 53 -8.63 12.85 -1.69
N THR A 54 -9.80 13.11 -2.27
CA THR A 54 -10.73 14.15 -1.79
C THR A 54 -12.10 13.60 -1.42
N SER A 55 -12.38 12.32 -1.67
CA SER A 55 -13.61 11.63 -1.28
C SER A 55 -13.32 10.39 -0.43
N SER A 56 -14.22 10.07 0.49
CA SER A 56 -14.17 8.82 1.26
C SER A 56 -14.53 7.61 0.38
N SER A 57 -13.77 6.53 0.57
CA SER A 57 -14.04 5.23 -0.07
C SER A 57 -13.35 4.11 0.70
N LYS A 58 -13.95 2.91 0.70
CA LYS A 58 -13.30 1.68 1.18
C LYS A 58 -12.07 1.30 0.34
N LYS A 59 -11.95 1.85 -0.87
CA LYS A 59 -10.82 1.62 -1.79
C LYS A 59 -9.64 2.58 -1.57
N ASN A 60 -9.74 3.52 -0.64
CA ASN A 60 -8.66 4.46 -0.34
C ASN A 60 -7.55 3.72 0.43
N ILE A 61 -6.42 3.48 -0.22
CA ILE A 61 -5.30 2.71 0.33
C ILE A 61 -3.97 3.35 0.00
N GLN A 62 -2.99 3.09 0.86
CA GLN A 62 -1.57 3.31 0.58
C GLN A 62 -0.85 1.99 0.83
N ILE A 63 0.04 1.60 -0.08
CA ILE A 63 0.92 0.45 0.10
C ILE A 63 2.31 0.97 0.45
N GLU A 64 2.89 0.41 1.50
CA GLU A 64 4.23 0.74 1.96
C GLU A 64 5.21 -0.41 1.82
N TYR A 65 6.44 -0.04 1.50
CA TYR A 65 7.58 -0.93 1.41
C TYR A 65 8.66 -0.45 2.38
N LYS A 66 9.28 -1.40 3.09
CA LYS A 66 10.47 -1.14 3.90
C LYS A 66 11.72 -1.48 3.10
N SER A 67 12.43 -0.44 2.68
CA SER A 67 13.68 -0.54 1.94
C SER A 67 14.73 -1.32 2.71
N ARG A 68 15.34 -2.32 2.07
CA ARG A 68 16.44 -3.10 2.67
C ARG A 68 17.75 -2.32 2.71
N LEU A 69 17.92 -1.33 1.84
CA LEU A 69 19.15 -0.54 1.70
C LEU A 69 19.33 0.45 2.86
N ASP A 70 18.28 1.20 3.18
CA ASP A 70 18.31 2.29 4.17
C ASP A 70 17.33 2.09 5.33
N ASN A 71 16.63 0.95 5.37
CA ASN A 71 15.66 0.59 6.41
C ASN A 71 14.47 1.56 6.54
N LYS A 72 14.28 2.47 5.57
CA LYS A 72 13.20 3.46 5.56
C LYS A 72 11.90 2.88 5.00
N ILE A 73 10.77 3.33 5.54
CA ILE A 73 9.44 2.99 5.03
C ILE A 73 9.02 4.07 4.03
N ARG A 74 8.58 3.64 2.85
CA ARG A 74 8.14 4.53 1.77
C ARG A 74 6.76 4.08 1.29
N VAL A 75 5.88 5.04 0.98
CA VAL A 75 4.64 4.74 0.25
C VAL A 75 5.02 4.57 -1.22
N VAL A 76 4.66 3.42 -1.79
CA VAL A 76 5.04 3.03 -3.15
C VAL A 76 3.85 2.92 -4.09
N LEU A 77 2.64 2.87 -3.54
CA LEU A 77 1.39 2.96 -4.28
C LEU A 77 0.36 3.69 -3.43
N GLN A 78 -0.38 4.59 -4.06
CA GLN A 78 -1.45 5.37 -3.48
C GLN A 78 -2.66 5.30 -4.40
N HIS A 79 -3.77 4.80 -3.88
CA HIS A 79 -5.02 4.72 -4.62
C HIS A 79 -6.14 5.37 -3.80
N GLY A 80 -6.97 6.20 -4.43
CA GLY A 80 -8.13 6.71 -3.73
C GLY A 80 -9.07 7.57 -4.56
N ALA A 81 -10.26 7.76 -4.01
CA ALA A 81 -11.35 8.43 -4.68
C ALA A 81 -11.13 9.95 -4.73
N GLN A 82 -11.33 10.51 -5.90
CA GLN A 82 -11.42 11.94 -6.12
C GLN A 82 -12.90 12.32 -6.10
N GLY A 83 -13.25 13.28 -5.25
CA GLY A 83 -14.53 13.99 -5.32
C GLY A 83 -14.51 14.91 -6.54
N SER A 84 -15.61 14.93 -7.29
CA SER A 84 -15.80 15.94 -8.35
C SER A 84 -15.83 17.31 -7.68
N ARG A 85 -14.77 18.11 -7.87
CA ARG A 85 -14.77 19.53 -7.49
C ARG A 85 -15.35 20.43 -8.60
N HIS A 86 -15.61 19.87 -9.78
CA HIS A 86 -16.30 20.51 -10.90
C HIS A 86 -16.78 19.42 -11.88
N SER A 87 -18.09 19.21 -11.99
CA SER A 87 -18.75 18.80 -13.24
C SER A 87 -20.24 18.56 -13.00
N SER A 88 -21.03 19.62 -13.12
CA SER A 88 -22.42 19.52 -13.58
C SER A 88 -22.51 19.01 -15.04
N ASP A 89 -21.39 18.90 -15.75
CA ASP A 89 -21.39 18.85 -17.23
C ASP A 89 -20.82 17.56 -17.83
N ILE A 90 -20.49 16.54 -17.02
CA ILE A 90 -20.23 15.20 -17.54
C ILE A 90 -21.01 14.19 -16.70
N PRO A 91 -22.08 13.57 -17.23
CA PRO A 91 -22.79 12.52 -16.54
C PRO A 91 -21.93 11.24 -16.62
N THR A 92 -20.86 11.15 -15.84
CA THR A 92 -20.24 9.86 -15.57
C THR A 92 -21.17 9.10 -14.65
N LEU A 93 -22.20 8.47 -15.23
CA LEU A 93 -22.93 7.29 -14.75
C LEU A 93 -22.49 6.81 -13.35
N ASN A 94 -22.90 7.49 -12.28
CA ASN A 94 -22.63 7.13 -10.88
C ASN A 94 -21.16 6.75 -10.52
N GLY A 95 -20.19 7.09 -11.36
CA GLY A 95 -18.84 6.54 -11.31
C GLY A 95 -17.91 7.42 -10.49
N LYS A 96 -17.37 6.90 -9.40
CA LYS A 96 -16.30 7.59 -8.66
C LYS A 96 -15.02 7.57 -9.51
N ILE A 97 -14.39 8.73 -9.67
CA ILE A 97 -13.04 8.85 -10.24
C ILE A 97 -12.02 8.46 -9.17
N TYR A 98 -11.00 7.73 -9.57
CA TYR A 98 -9.92 7.31 -8.68
C TYR A 98 -8.57 7.78 -9.24
N SER A 99 -7.71 8.29 -8.37
CA SER A 99 -6.30 8.48 -8.66
C SER A 99 -5.52 7.23 -8.26
N LEU A 100 -4.53 6.87 -9.08
CA LEU A 100 -3.56 5.82 -8.80
C LEU A 100 -2.16 6.37 -9.06
N ASP A 101 -1.44 6.69 -7.99
CA ASP A 101 -0.04 7.10 -8.04
C ASP A 101 0.82 5.91 -7.60
N PHE A 102 1.87 5.58 -8.35
CA PHE A 102 2.80 4.52 -7.96
C PHE A 102 4.24 4.89 -8.30
N THR A 103 5.16 4.26 -7.58
CA THR A 103 6.60 4.39 -7.79
C THR A 103 7.23 3.00 -7.84
N TYR A 104 8.54 2.94 -8.13
CA TYR A 104 9.30 1.70 -8.01
C TYR A 104 8.97 0.97 -6.67
N PRO A 105 8.67 -0.33 -6.70
CA PRO A 105 8.90 -1.28 -7.79
C PRO A 105 7.71 -1.53 -8.73
N PHE A 106 6.61 -0.78 -8.60
CA PHE A 106 5.44 -0.99 -9.45
C PHE A 106 5.67 -0.53 -10.90
N THR A 107 5.13 -1.31 -11.82
CA THR A 107 4.87 -0.92 -13.21
C THR A 107 3.39 -0.62 -13.38
N PRO A 108 2.95 0.11 -14.42
CA PRO A 108 1.54 0.46 -14.60
C PRO A 108 0.56 -0.72 -14.65
N LEU A 109 1.04 -1.92 -14.99
CA LEU A 109 0.21 -3.13 -15.12
C LEU A 109 -0.03 -3.85 -13.77
N GLN A 110 0.91 -3.72 -12.83
CA GLN A 110 0.87 -4.40 -11.52
C GLN A 110 -0.04 -3.67 -10.53
#